data_AF-A0A1F7SKG8-F1
#
_entry.id   AF-A0A1F7SKG8-F1
#
_cell.length_a   1.000
_cell.length_b   1.000
_cell.length_c   1.000
_cell.angle_alpha   90.00
_cell.angle_beta   90.00
_cell.angle_gamma   90.00
#
_symmetry.space_group_name_H-M   'P 1'
#
loop_
_entity.id
_entity.type
_entity.pdbx_description
1 polymer ?
#
loop_
_entity_poly.entity_id
_entity_poly.type
_entity_poly.pdbx_seq_one_letter_code
_entity_poly.pdbx_strand_id
1 'polypeptide(L)'
;MLSGLEFPEELFSRYLAEEGASGLGEVGLGVVRRVFIKAYEDFKKEKLSFDLFSSVCERLWSRVSGLGEENSELGVMLEYGLELSWYVRNDPQKILKFLEEIEMYIGVNKV
;
A
#
# COMPACT_ATOMS: atom_id res chain seq x y z
N MET A 1 -3.78 23.40 -11.82
CA MET A 1 -2.94 22.71 -12.82
C MET A 1 -2.58 21.36 -12.22
N LEU A 2 -3.15 20.28 -12.75
CA LEU A 2 -2.79 18.91 -12.38
C LEU A 2 -1.49 18.58 -13.12
N SER A 3 -0.35 18.91 -12.51
CA SER A 3 0.95 18.61 -13.07
C SER A 3 1.28 17.15 -12.86
N GLY A 4 1.29 16.39 -13.96
CA GLY A 4 2.08 15.18 -14.14
C GLY A 4 1.52 13.95 -13.46
N LEU A 5 1.33 12.88 -14.23
CA LEU A 5 1.34 11.53 -13.68
C LEU A 5 2.64 11.35 -12.91
N GLU A 6 2.60 11.46 -11.59
CA GLU A 6 3.67 10.97 -10.71
C GLU A 6 3.83 9.50 -11.08
N PHE A 7 5.00 9.12 -11.60
CA PHE A 7 5.26 7.72 -11.90
C PHE A 7 5.13 6.96 -10.58
N PRO A 8 4.57 5.73 -10.53
CA PRO A 8 4.39 5.01 -9.27
C PRO A 8 5.67 4.89 -8.44
N GLU A 9 6.82 4.97 -9.10
CA GLU A 9 8.14 5.02 -8.49
C GLU A 9 8.42 6.32 -7.73
N GLU A 10 8.11 7.49 -8.28
CA GLU A 10 8.28 8.78 -7.59
C GLU A 10 7.37 8.88 -6.37
N LEU A 11 6.11 8.44 -6.52
CA LEU A 11 5.15 8.36 -5.43
C LEU A 11 5.63 7.43 -4.30
N PHE A 12 6.12 6.25 -4.67
CA PHE A 12 6.66 5.28 -3.71
C PHE A 12 7.92 5.79 -3.03
N SER A 13 8.84 6.40 -3.78
CA SER A 13 10.04 7.05 -3.26
C SER A 13 9.72 8.20 -2.32
N ARG A 14 8.67 8.98 -2.60
CA ARG A 14 8.19 10.03 -1.69
C ARG A 14 7.75 9.45 -0.35
N TYR A 15 6.93 8.39 -0.38
CA TYR A 15 6.50 7.74 0.87
C TYR A 15 7.68 7.20 1.68
N LEU A 16 8.65 6.56 1.03
CA LEU A 16 9.85 6.08 1.72
C LEU A 16 10.69 7.22 2.31
N ALA A 17 10.85 8.31 1.57
CA ALA A 17 11.60 9.48 2.01
C ALA A 17 10.95 10.15 3.23
N GLU A 18 9.62 10.26 3.24
CA GLU A 18 8.86 10.81 4.37
C GLU A 18 9.01 9.97 5.65
N GLU A 19 9.23 8.66 5.52
CA GLU A 19 9.51 7.75 6.62
C GLU A 19 11.00 7.71 7.03
N GLY A 20 11.82 8.60 6.47
CA GLY A 20 13.26 8.68 6.73
C GLY A 20 14.08 7.57 6.06
N ALA A 21 13.46 6.73 5.23
CA ALA A 21 14.13 5.67 4.48
C ALA A 21 14.68 6.23 3.15
N SER A 22 15.80 6.94 3.23
CA SER A 22 16.52 7.50 2.08
C SER A 22 17.48 6.45 1.49
N GLY A 23 16.92 5.41 0.86
CA GLY A 23 17.70 4.42 0.14
C GLY A 23 17.10 3.01 0.17
N LEU A 24 17.42 2.23 -0.86
CA LEU A 24 16.91 0.87 -1.07
C LEU A 24 17.42 -0.16 -0.04
N GLY A 25 18.34 0.24 0.86
CA GLY A 25 19.27 -0.63 1.56
C GLY A 25 18.69 -1.51 2.66
N GLU A 26 17.65 -1.10 3.39
CA GLU A 26 17.06 -1.92 4.46
C GLU A 26 15.72 -1.31 4.91
N VAL A 27 14.70 -1.44 4.06
CA VAL A 27 13.33 -1.06 4.44
C VAL A 27 12.76 -2.17 5.32
N GLY A 28 12.91 -2.03 6.64
CA GLY A 28 12.34 -2.99 7.60
C GLY A 28 10.80 -2.98 7.60
N LEU A 29 10.18 -4.04 8.10
CA LEU A 29 8.71 -4.21 8.15
C LEU A 29 7.98 -3.03 8.81
N GLY A 30 8.62 -2.37 9.79
CA GLY A 30 8.05 -1.18 10.42
C GLY A 30 7.88 0.00 9.44
N VAL A 31 8.83 0.21 8.53
CA VAL A 31 8.72 1.25 7.48
C VAL A 31 7.65 0.85 6.47
N VAL A 32 7.65 -0.42 6.03
CA VAL A 32 6.62 -0.95 5.12
C VAL A 32 5.22 -0.69 5.67
N ARG A 33 5.00 -0.99 6.96
CA ARG A 33 3.72 -0.79 7.64
C ARG A 33 3.29 0.69 7.63
N ARG A 34 4.20 1.61 7.97
CA ARG A 34 3.87 3.04 8.01
C ARG A 34 3.56 3.60 6.63
N VAL A 35 4.34 3.20 5.61
CA VAL A 35 4.05 3.56 4.21
C VAL A 35 2.68 3.02 3.77
N PHE A 36 2.36 1.77 4.11
CA PHE A 36 1.05 1.18 3.79
C PHE A 36 -0.10 1.96 4.44
N ILE A 37 -0.01 2.25 5.73
CA ILE A 37 -1.02 3.03 6.46
C ILE A 37 -1.21 4.41 5.79
N LYS A 38 -0.12 5.10 5.49
CA LYS A 38 -0.17 6.43 4.88
C LYS A 38 -0.76 6.40 3.47
N ALA A 39 -0.36 5.43 2.64
CA ALA A 39 -0.91 5.24 1.31
C ALA A 39 -2.42 4.96 1.36
N TYR A 40 -2.88 4.15 2.32
CA TYR A 40 -4.31 3.90 2.50
C TYR A 40 -5.07 5.16 2.96
N GLU A 41 -4.50 5.97 3.84
CA GLU A 41 -5.12 7.25 4.22
C GLU A 41 -5.24 8.21 3.04
N ASP A 42 -4.21 8.30 2.21
CA ASP A 42 -4.24 9.14 1.02
C ASP A 42 -5.23 8.60 -0.02
N PHE A 43 -5.37 7.28 -0.14
CA PHE A 43 -6.44 6.63 -0.91
C PHE A 43 -7.83 7.00 -0.37
N LYS A 44 -8.08 6.88 0.94
CA LYS A 44 -9.37 7.29 1.56
C LYS A 44 -9.70 8.77 1.39
N LYS A 45 -8.68 9.62 1.28
CA LYS A 45 -8.80 11.06 1.03
C LYS A 45 -8.88 11.40 -0.47
N GLU A 46 -9.07 10.38 -1.33
CA GLU A 46 -9.17 10.50 -2.79
C GLU A 46 -7.93 11.11 -3.46
N LYS A 47 -6.77 11.09 -2.79
CA LYS A 47 -5.50 11.55 -3.37
C LYS A 47 -4.84 10.48 -4.22
N LEU A 48 -5.14 9.20 -3.96
CA LEU A 48 -4.72 8.07 -4.78
C LEU A 48 -5.94 7.44 -5.45
N SER A 49 -5.78 7.05 -6.71
CA SER A 49 -6.72 6.14 -7.37
C SER A 49 -6.50 4.70 -6.91
N PHE A 50 -7.44 3.81 -7.22
CA PHE A 50 -7.27 2.37 -7.01
C PHE A 50 -5.99 1.83 -7.65
N ASP A 51 -5.72 2.20 -8.91
CA ASP A 51 -4.52 1.72 -9.62
C ASP A 51 -3.22 2.20 -8.94
N LEU A 52 -3.17 3.46 -8.47
CA LEU A 52 -2.01 3.99 -7.77
C LEU A 52 -1.82 3.33 -6.40
N PHE A 53 -2.89 3.16 -5.64
CA PHE A 53 -2.84 2.48 -4.35
C PHE A 53 -2.41 1.02 -4.50
N SER A 54 -2.98 0.29 -5.47
CA SER A 54 -2.58 -1.09 -5.76
C SER A 54 -1.12 -1.20 -6.19
N SER A 55 -0.61 -0.25 -6.99
CA SER A 55 0.81 -0.23 -7.39
C SER A 55 1.75 0.03 -6.20
N VAL A 56 1.37 0.88 -5.25
CA VAL A 56 2.12 1.05 -4.00
C VAL A 56 2.13 -0.25 -3.19
N CYS A 57 0.98 -0.92 -3.08
CA CYS A 57 0.86 -2.19 -2.36
C CYS A 57 1.71 -3.29 -2.99
N GLU A 58 1.73 -3.40 -4.32
CA GLU A 58 2.57 -4.37 -5.06
C GLU A 58 4.06 -4.20 -4.72
N ARG A 59 4.55 -2.94 -4.69
CA ARG A 59 5.94 -2.63 -4.34
C ARG A 59 6.27 -2.99 -2.90
N LEU A 60 5.37 -2.69 -1.97
CA LEU A 60 5.52 -3.05 -0.56
C LEU A 60 5.47 -4.57 -0.36
N TRP A 61 4.55 -5.26 -1.03
CA TRP A 61 4.41 -6.72 -1.00
C TRP A 61 5.70 -7.39 -1.48
N SER A 62 6.27 -6.93 -2.58
CA SER A 62 7.56 -7.42 -3.09
C SER A 62 8.69 -7.33 -2.05
N ARG A 63 8.65 -6.31 -1.17
CA ARG A 63 9.61 -6.20 -0.05
C ARG A 63 9.32 -7.20 1.05
N VAL A 64 8.07 -7.34 1.43
CA VAL A 64 7.62 -8.31 2.46
C VAL A 64 7.92 -9.74 2.03
N SER A 65 7.64 -10.11 0.79
CA SER A 65 7.97 -11.43 0.23
C SER A 65 9.49 -11.66 0.16
N GLY A 66 10.27 -10.62 -0.16
CA GLY A 66 11.74 -10.70 -0.12
C GLY A 66 12.31 -10.95 1.28
N LEU A 67 11.51 -10.69 2.33
CA LEU A 67 11.84 -10.96 3.73
C LEU A 67 11.25 -12.28 4.24
N GLY A 68 10.47 -13.02 3.43
CA GLY A 68 9.78 -14.25 3.83
C GLY A 68 8.55 -14.04 4.72
N GLU A 69 7.94 -12.86 4.65
CA GLU A 69 6.87 -12.40 5.53
C GLU A 69 5.51 -12.31 4.79
N GLU A 70 5.37 -12.97 3.64
CA GLU A 70 4.16 -12.91 2.80
C GLU A 70 2.89 -13.39 3.51
N ASN A 71 3.02 -14.33 4.45
CA ASN A 71 1.91 -14.86 5.24
C ASN A 71 1.67 -14.08 6.55
N SER A 72 2.46 -13.03 6.81
CA SER A 72 2.20 -12.14 7.94
C SER A 72 0.90 -11.36 7.73
N GLU A 73 0.32 -10.83 8.81
CA GLU A 73 -0.87 -9.98 8.70
C GLU A 73 -0.63 -8.79 7.74
N LEU A 74 0.56 -8.18 7.79
CA LEU A 74 0.94 -7.12 6.86
C LEU A 74 1.02 -7.62 5.41
N GLY A 75 1.59 -8.81 5.18
CA GLY A 75 1.69 -9.42 3.86
C GLY A 75 0.32 -9.67 3.23
N VAL A 76 -0.63 -10.22 3.99
CA VAL A 76 -2.01 -10.46 3.55
C VAL A 76 -2.73 -9.15 3.24
N MET A 77 -2.57 -8.10 4.06
CA MET A 77 -3.22 -6.82 3.79
C MET A 77 -2.66 -6.13 2.54
N LEU A 78 -1.36 -6.26 2.28
CA LEU A 78 -0.73 -5.76 1.06
C LEU A 78 -1.20 -6.53 -0.18
N GLU A 79 -1.42 -7.85 -0.05
CA GLU A 79 -2.03 -8.67 -1.09
C GLU A 79 -3.46 -8.21 -1.38
N TYR A 80 -4.28 -7.95 -0.36
CA TYR A 80 -5.61 -7.37 -0.60
C TYR A 80 -5.53 -6.03 -1.32
N GLY A 81 -4.61 -5.15 -0.91
CA GLY A 81 -4.41 -3.84 -1.51
C GLY A 81 -3.97 -3.89 -2.98
N LEU A 82 -3.05 -4.81 -3.33
CA LEU A 82 -2.56 -4.96 -4.72
C LEU A 82 -3.67 -5.50 -5.64
N GLU A 83 -4.55 -6.36 -5.14
CA GLU A 83 -5.61 -6.96 -5.93
C GLU A 83 -6.82 -6.03 -6.18
N LEU A 84 -6.97 -4.94 -5.41
CA LEU A 84 -8.12 -4.04 -5.51
C LEU A 84 -8.35 -3.53 -6.94
N SER A 85 -7.31 -3.08 -7.64
CA SER A 85 -7.44 -2.61 -9.02
C SER A 85 -8.01 -3.67 -9.96
N TRP A 86 -7.66 -4.94 -9.75
CA TRP A 86 -8.20 -6.06 -10.53
C TRP A 86 -9.67 -6.32 -10.18
N TYR A 87 -10.02 -6.34 -8.89
CA TYR A 87 -11.38 -6.62 -8.43
C TYR A 87 -12.38 -5.50 -8.77
N VAL A 88 -11.94 -4.24 -8.80
CA VAL A 88 -12.73 -3.09 -9.34
C VAL A 88 -13.30 -3.39 -10.72
N ARG A 89 -12.57 -4.13 -11.55
CA ARG A 89 -12.95 -4.44 -12.93
C ARG A 89 -13.68 -5.77 -13.09
N ASN A 90 -13.49 -6.72 -12.17
CA ASN A 90 -13.89 -8.12 -12.37
C ASN A 90 -14.89 -8.66 -11.35
N ASP A 91 -14.82 -8.25 -10.08
CA ASP A 91 -15.72 -8.73 -9.03
C ASP A 91 -15.81 -7.68 -7.90
N PRO A 92 -16.72 -6.69 -8.03
CA PRO A 92 -16.82 -5.58 -7.10
C PRO A 92 -17.27 -5.94 -5.69
N GLN A 93 -17.89 -7.10 -5.49
CA GLN A 93 -18.36 -7.52 -4.16
C GLN A 93 -17.19 -7.81 -3.21
N LYS A 94 -16.06 -8.30 -3.75
CA LYS A 94 -14.85 -8.57 -2.95
C LYS A 94 -14.12 -7.31 -2.51
N ILE A 95 -14.29 -6.20 -3.22
CA ILE A 95 -13.61 -4.92 -2.91
C ILE A 95 -13.99 -4.45 -1.51
N LEU A 96 -15.30 -4.44 -1.20
CA LEU A 96 -15.78 -3.96 0.10
C LEU A 96 -15.16 -4.76 1.24
N LYS A 97 -15.15 -6.09 1.11
CA LYS A 97 -14.53 -6.97 2.09
C LYS A 97 -13.03 -6.66 2.26
N PHE A 98 -12.28 -6.52 1.16
CA PHE A 98 -10.86 -6.21 1.23
C PHE A 98 -10.57 -4.86 1.88
N LEU A 99 -11.37 -3.83 1.56
CA LEU A 99 -11.25 -2.52 2.18
C LEU A 99 -11.59 -2.56 3.68
N GLU A 100 -12.62 -3.32 4.08
CA GLU A 100 -12.96 -3.51 5.49
C GLU A 100 -11.83 -4.18 6.28
N GLU A 101 -11.24 -5.25 5.74
CA GLU A 101 -10.11 -5.96 6.36
C GLU A 101 -8.87 -5.03 6.50
N ILE A 102 -8.54 -4.29 5.44
CA ILE A 102 -7.45 -3.31 5.46
C ILE A 102 -7.73 -2.20 6.47
N GLU A 103 -8.97 -1.71 6.54
CA GLU A 103 -9.36 -0.67 7.49
C GLU A 103 -9.27 -1.14 8.93
N MET A 104 -9.70 -2.36 9.23
CA MET A 104 -9.55 -2.97 10.55
C MET A 104 -8.07 -3.09 10.94
N TYR A 105 -7.23 -3.61 10.04
CA TYR A 105 -5.79 -3.72 10.26
C TYR A 105 -5.17 -2.36 10.60
N ILE A 106 -5.49 -1.33 9.82
CA ILE A 106 -4.95 0.01 10.03
C ILE A 106 -5.46 0.61 11.33
N GLY A 107 -6.73 0.40 11.68
CA GLY A 107 -7.30 0.86 12.95
C GLY A 107 -6.54 0.31 14.18
N VAL A 108 -6.10 -0.94 14.12
CA VAL A 108 -5.31 -1.59 15.19
C VAL A 108 -3.86 -1.09 15.23
N ASN A 109 -3.30 -0.75 14.07
CA ASN A 109 -1.88 -0.46 13.90
C ASN A 109 -1.52 1.03 13.80
N LYS A 110 -2.51 1.92 13.92
CA LYS A 110 -2.32 3.36 14.14
C LYS A 110 -1.89 3.63 15.58
N VAL A 111 -0.61 3.38 15.89
CA VAL A 111 0.03 3.78 17.16
C VAL A 111 1.24 4.64 16.86
#